data_AF-A0A2C6MBI9-F1
#
_entry.id   AF-A0A2C6MBI9-F1
#
_cell.length_a   1.000
_cell.length_b   1.000
_cell.length_c   1.000
_cell.angle_alpha   90.00
_cell.angle_beta   90.00
_cell.angle_gamma   90.00
#
_symmetry.space_group_name_H-M   'P 1'
#
loop_
_entity.id
_entity.type
_entity.pdbx_description
1 polymer ?
#
loop_
_entity_poly.entity_id
_entity_poly.type
_entity_poly.pdbx_seq_one_letter_code
_entity_poly.pdbx_strand_id
1 'polypeptide(L)' 'MRDKVQEALEKVRPFLQRDGGDVELVDVNEATGVVKVKLKGACGG' A
#
# COMPACT_ATOMS: atom_id res chain seq x y z
N MET A 1 1.18 8.56 -11.98
CA MET A 1 1.23 7.12 -11.63
C MET A 1 0.74 6.86 -10.20
N ARG A 2 0.95 7.81 -9.28
CA ARG A 2 0.55 7.71 -7.87
C ARG A 2 -0.94 7.41 -7.64
N ASP A 3 -1.85 8.09 -8.33
CA ASP A 3 -3.30 7.90 -8.15
C ASP A 3 -3.74 6.47 -8.47
N LYS A 4 -3.22 5.90 -9.56
CA LYS A 4 -3.49 4.50 -9.95
C LYS A 4 -3.00 3.50 -8.91
N VAL A 5 -1.84 3.77 -8.31
CA VAL A 5 -1.29 2.94 -7.23
C VAL A 5 -2.16 3.07 -5.98
N GLN A 6 -2.64 4.27 -5.67
CA GLN A 6 -3.52 4.51 -4.54
C GLN A 6 -4.87 3.79 -4.72
N GLU A 7 -5.52 3.91 -5.88
CA GLU A 7 -6.77 3.18 -6.18
C GLU A 7 -6.59 1.66 -6.09
N ALA A 8 -5.44 1.14 -6.53
CA ALA A 8 -5.13 -0.28 -6.41
C ALA A 8 -4.96 -0.70 -4.94
N LEU A 9 -4.26 0.11 -4.13
CA LEU A 9 -4.11 -0.14 -2.70
C LEU A 9 -5.46 -0.09 -1.97
N GLU A 10 -6.34 0.85 -2.31
CA GLU A 10 -7.68 0.95 -1.72
C GLU A 10 -8.54 -0.29 -1.95
N LYS A 11 -8.35 -0.98 -3.08
CA LYS A 11 -9.04 -2.26 -3.35
C LYS A 11 -8.51 -3.41 -2.50
N VAL A 12 -7.24 -3.37 -2.11
CA VAL A 12 -6.56 -4.45 -1.36
C VAL A 12 -6.66 -4.25 0.16
N ARG A 13 -6.72 -3.00 0.64
CA ARG A 13 -6.84 -2.64 2.05
C ARG A 13 -7.93 -3.41 2.83
N PRO A 14 -9.17 -3.58 2.33
CA PRO A 14 -10.21 -4.30 3.07
C PRO A 14 -9.81 -5.74 3.42
N PHE A 15 -9.05 -6.40 2.54
CA PHE A 15 -8.57 -7.75 2.77
C PHE A 15 -7.47 -7.76 3.83
N LEU A 16 -6.50 -6.86 3.72
CA LEU A 16 -5.42 -6.71 4.72
C LEU A 16 -5.98 -6.37 6.10
N GLN A 17 -6.96 -5.47 6.17
CA GLN A 17 -7.63 -5.07 7.40
C GLN A 17 -8.43 -6.20 8.05
N ARG A 18 -9.08 -7.05 7.23
CA ARG A 18 -9.74 -8.26 7.73
C ARG A 18 -8.76 -9.22 8.41
N ASP A 19 -7.54 -9.29 7.89
CA ASP A 19 -6.45 -10.10 8.44
C ASP A 19 -5.67 -9.36 9.56
N GLY A 20 -6.14 -8.17 9.98
CA GLY A 20 -5.58 -7.37 11.08
C GLY A 20 -4.38 -6.50 10.70
N GLY A 21 -4.06 -6.38 9.41
CA GLY A 21 -2.99 -5.54 8.86
C GLY A 21 -3.50 -4.31 8.10
N ASP A 22 -2.58 -3.48 7.62
CA ASP A 22 -2.87 -2.38 6.70
C ASP A 22 -1.60 -1.99 5.93
N VAL A 23 -1.74 -1.17 4.89
CA VAL A 23 -0.63 -0.69 4.06
C VAL A 23 -0.80 0.79 3.76
N GLU A 24 0.29 1.55 3.84
CA GLU A 24 0.32 2.97 3.52
C GLU A 24 1.32 3.25 2.39
N LEU A 25 0.92 4.06 1.41
CA LEU A 25 1.78 4.49 0.33
C LEU A 25 2.73 5.59 0.82
N VAL A 26 4.03 5.33 0.79
CA VAL A 26 5.07 6.27 1.24
C VAL A 26 5.58 7.09 0.06
N ASP A 27 5.90 6.44 -1.05
CA ASP A 27 6.49 7.09 -2.21
C ASP A 27 6.23 6.30 -3.50
N VAL A 28 6.19 7.01 -4.63
CA VAL A 28 6.12 6.43 -5.97
C VAL A 28 7.18 7.10 -6.83
N ASN A 29 8.25 6.39 -7.12
CA ASN A 29 9.27 6.88 -8.03
C ASN A 29 8.84 6.60 -9.48
N GLU A 30 8.32 7.61 -10.16
CA GLU A 30 7.82 7.47 -11.54
C GLU A 30 8.94 7.24 -12.57
N ALA A 31 10.18 7.64 -12.26
CA ALA A 31 11.33 7.44 -13.16
C ALA A 31 11.83 5.99 -13.14
N THR A 32 11.72 5.30 -12.00
CA THR A 32 12.16 3.91 -11.85
C THR A 32 11.00 2.91 -11.80
N GLY A 33 9.77 3.38 -11.61
CA GLY A 33 8.59 2.55 -11.38
C GLY A 33 8.52 1.91 -10.00
N VAL A 34 9.43 2.26 -9.08
CA VAL A 34 9.50 1.65 -7.75
C VAL A 34 8.51 2.34 -6.80
N VAL A 35 7.67 1.53 -6.15
CA VAL A 35 6.71 1.98 -5.14
C VAL A 35 7.20 1.60 -3.75
N LYS A 36 7.25 2.56 -2.84
CA LYS A 36 7.56 2.32 -1.42
C LYS A 36 6.27 2.37 -0.61
N VAL A 37 6.06 1.33 0.18
CA VAL A 37 4.92 1.22 1.09
C VAL A 37 5.41 0.92 2.51
N LYS A 38 4.60 1.31 3.49
CA LYS A 38 4.79 0.95 4.90
C LYS A 38 3.66 0.02 5.32
N LEU A 39 4.03 -1.17 5.78
CA LEU A 39 3.09 -2.12 6.34
C LEU A 39 2.74 -1.72 7.79
N LYS A 40 1.49 -1.92 8.18
CA LYS A 40 0.94 -1.58 9.50
C LYS A 40 0.17 -2.77 10.07
N GLY A 41 -0.08 -2.75 11.39
CA GLY A 41 -0.82 -3.79 12.09
C GLY A 41 -0.11 -5.15 12.03
N ALA A 42 -0.87 -6.23 11.89
CA ALA A 42 -0.36 -7.59 11.79
C ALA A 42 0.55 -7.84 10.58
N CYS A 43 0.55 -6.96 9.56
CA CYS A 43 1.46 -7.06 8.42
C CYS A 43 2.87 -6.52 8.71
N GLY A 44 3.08 -5.79 9.81
CA GLY A 44 4.34 -5.13 10.14
C GLY A 44 4.93 -5.53 11.50
N GLY A 45 4.45 -6.64 12.07
CA GLY A 45 4.97 -7.25 13.30
C GLY A 45 6.15 -8.17 13.06
#